data_AF-A0A2H3DVN8-F1
#
_entry.id   AF-A0A2H3DVN8-F1
#
_cell.length_a   1.000
_cell.length_b   1.000
_cell.length_c   1.000
_cell.angle_alpha   90.00
_cell.angle_beta   90.00
_cell.angle_gamma   90.00
#
_symmetry.space_group_name_H-M   'P 1'
#
loop_
_entity.id
_entity.type
_entity.pdbx_description
1 polymer ?
#
loop_
_entity_poly.entity_id
_entity_poly.type
_entity_poly.pdbx_seq_one_letter_code
_entity_poly.pdbx_strand_id
1 'polypeptide(L)'
;MSSPSPASLLFRANLASSISSLRRVRPNRPFWELPAHRIPTLSLFRRLLRFAPTENIRFSVGLHFRLNQHKTGTEKVTVALRTGYKWLKTFESAHSGDIKTQGILRRYDRLVAVKRKKAVLEREELEVLNEENRMSNRPMLTGGLMFPTLWHPALPRMKPQPIKISRMIAKRKRSYENRQVLSLQLKEQLRYAKGEVALEEGLGVSDSEYGGSVREWSREISAALDKNQAYFDRMLARANGPVPQELFERVIQARRNKIANKTRERERERKGEVLMATLRRGRKGPPANALVRMSSQQREDDRVSRGGIGEVGYLGKVKARIGWRLSRKDGETRTTEDGRTETWSVEDGAWIDVEKEKQLQVIAEELEQENERRRLGGG
;
A
#
# COMPACT_ATOMS: atom_id res chain seq x y z
N MET A 1 15.55 -14.73 63.19
CA MET A 1 14.16 -14.31 62.91
C MET A 1 13.23 -15.16 63.76
N SER A 2 12.43 -14.57 64.66
CA SER A 2 11.54 -15.29 65.58
C SER A 2 10.33 -15.87 64.86
N SER A 3 10.04 -17.15 65.06
CA SER A 3 8.84 -17.81 64.55
C SER A 3 7.57 -17.29 65.24
N PRO A 4 6.46 -17.07 64.50
CA PRO A 4 5.22 -16.57 65.07
C PRO A 4 4.58 -17.55 66.07
N SER A 5 3.84 -17.02 67.06
CA SER A 5 3.16 -17.84 68.08
C SER A 5 2.02 -18.69 67.48
N PRO A 6 1.72 -19.87 68.03
CA PRO A 6 0.66 -20.76 67.53
C PRO A 6 -0.73 -20.10 67.53
N ALA A 7 -1.03 -19.24 68.52
CA ALA A 7 -2.28 -18.48 68.56
C ALA A 7 -2.40 -17.50 67.37
N SER A 8 -1.28 -16.89 66.95
CA SER A 8 -1.26 -16.01 65.78
C SER A 8 -1.54 -16.79 64.48
N LEU A 9 -1.03 -18.01 64.36
CA LEU A 9 -1.29 -18.87 63.19
C LEU A 9 -2.76 -19.28 63.09
N LEU A 10 -3.38 -19.65 64.22
CA LEU A 10 -4.81 -19.99 64.26
C LEU A 10 -5.69 -18.79 63.90
N PHE A 11 -5.38 -17.60 64.43
CA PHE A 11 -6.10 -16.38 64.10
C PHE A 11 -5.99 -16.04 62.60
N ARG A 12 -4.79 -16.16 62.02
CA ARG A 12 -4.57 -15.98 60.57
C ARG A 12 -5.32 -17.02 59.73
N ALA A 13 -5.41 -18.27 60.19
CA ALA A 13 -6.17 -19.32 59.51
C ALA A 13 -7.67 -19.03 59.51
N ASN A 14 -8.23 -18.60 60.65
CA ASN A 14 -9.65 -18.24 60.77
C ASN A 14 -10.02 -16.99 59.96
N LEU A 15 -9.11 -16.00 59.89
CA LEU A 15 -9.27 -14.86 58.98
C LEU A 15 -9.18 -15.30 57.52
N ALA A 16 -8.21 -16.14 57.17
CA ALA A 16 -8.07 -16.65 55.81
C ALA A 16 -9.30 -17.45 55.36
N SER A 17 -9.89 -18.29 56.21
CA SER A 17 -11.12 -19.03 55.87
C SER A 17 -12.31 -18.07 55.67
N SER A 18 -12.48 -17.09 56.55
CA SER A 18 -13.56 -16.10 56.48
C SER A 18 -13.45 -15.20 55.23
N ILE A 19 -12.22 -14.83 54.85
CA ILE A 19 -11.95 -14.03 53.65
C ILE A 19 -11.97 -14.89 52.39
N SER A 20 -11.67 -16.19 52.47
CA SER A 20 -11.61 -17.09 51.31
C SER A 20 -12.96 -17.28 50.63
N SER A 21 -14.07 -17.23 51.37
CA SER A 21 -15.43 -17.29 50.81
C SER A 21 -15.81 -16.04 50.01
N LEU A 22 -15.27 -14.88 50.40
CA LEU A 22 -15.43 -13.61 49.70
C LEU A 22 -14.43 -13.45 48.54
N ARG A 23 -13.40 -14.29 48.47
CA ARG A 23 -12.41 -14.26 47.40
C ARG A 23 -13.06 -14.71 46.11
N ARG A 24 -13.10 -13.81 45.12
CA ARG A 24 -13.53 -14.14 43.76
C ARG A 24 -12.65 -15.27 43.19
N VAL A 25 -13.16 -16.49 43.23
CA VAL A 25 -12.51 -17.65 42.61
C VAL A 25 -12.58 -17.46 41.11
N ARG A 26 -11.44 -17.10 40.50
CA ARG A 26 -11.31 -17.17 39.04
C ARG A 26 -11.20 -18.66 38.69
N PRO A 27 -12.07 -19.19 37.83
CA PRO A 27 -11.91 -20.58 37.41
C PRO A 27 -10.54 -20.74 36.74
N ASN A 28 -9.87 -21.86 37.02
CA ASN A 28 -8.57 -22.19 36.42
C ASN A 28 -8.66 -22.41 34.90
N ARG A 29 -9.88 -22.55 34.37
CA ARG A 29 -10.14 -22.70 32.94
C ARG A 29 -10.69 -21.42 32.35
N PRO A 30 -10.34 -21.09 31.09
CA PRO A 30 -10.89 -19.95 30.42
C PRO A 30 -12.41 -20.07 30.27
N PHE A 31 -13.10 -18.93 30.24
CA PHE A 31 -14.56 -18.85 30.24
C PHE A 31 -15.23 -19.76 29.19
N TRP A 32 -14.66 -19.87 27.98
CA TRP A 32 -15.27 -20.64 26.90
C TRP A 32 -15.25 -22.16 27.11
N GLU A 33 -14.37 -22.67 27.99
CA GLU A 33 -14.28 -24.08 28.36
C GLU A 33 -15.20 -24.46 29.52
N LEU A 34 -15.74 -23.47 30.24
CA LEU A 34 -16.64 -23.73 31.35
C LEU A 34 -17.87 -24.48 30.84
N PRO A 35 -18.31 -25.57 31.50
CA PRO A 35 -19.53 -26.29 31.13
C PRO A 35 -20.75 -25.37 31.04
N ALA A 36 -20.84 -24.38 31.94
CA ALA A 36 -21.87 -23.35 31.97
C ALA A 36 -21.97 -22.53 30.67
N HIS A 37 -20.86 -22.37 29.95
CA HIS A 37 -20.84 -21.72 28.64
C HIS A 37 -20.97 -22.74 27.49
N ARG A 38 -20.14 -23.80 27.53
CA ARG A 38 -19.99 -24.74 26.41
C ARG A 38 -21.27 -25.51 26.12
N ILE A 39 -21.98 -25.97 27.16
CA ILE A 39 -23.17 -26.80 27.00
C ILE A 39 -24.32 -26.00 26.35
N PRO A 40 -24.71 -24.80 26.85
CA PRO A 40 -25.75 -24.00 26.21
C PRO A 40 -25.39 -23.62 24.78
N THR A 41 -24.14 -23.23 24.52
CA THR A 41 -23.70 -22.81 23.18
C THR A 41 -23.76 -23.95 22.17
N LEU A 42 -23.24 -25.13 22.52
CA LEU A 42 -23.26 -26.30 21.62
C LEU A 42 -24.67 -26.88 21.45
N SER A 43 -25.47 -26.92 22.52
CA SER A 43 -26.87 -27.37 22.45
C SER A 43 -27.69 -26.46 21.54
N LEU A 44 -27.58 -25.14 21.73
CA LEU A 44 -28.23 -24.15 20.89
C LEU A 44 -27.79 -24.26 19.43
N PHE A 45 -26.49 -24.37 19.17
CA PHE A 45 -25.96 -24.53 17.81
C PHE A 45 -26.55 -25.76 17.10
N ARG A 46 -26.52 -26.94 17.76
CA ARG A 46 -27.06 -28.18 17.21
C ARG A 46 -28.56 -28.08 16.93
N ARG A 47 -29.32 -27.52 17.87
CA ARG A 47 -30.78 -27.32 17.69
C ARG A 47 -31.08 -26.37 16.53
N LEU A 48 -30.36 -25.24 16.43
CA LEU A 48 -30.51 -24.31 15.32
C LEU A 48 -30.23 -24.97 13.96
N LEU A 49 -29.18 -25.79 13.86
CA LEU A 49 -28.88 -26.53 12.63
C LEU A 49 -29.94 -27.59 12.28
N ARG A 50 -30.48 -28.28 13.31
CA ARG A 50 -31.53 -29.29 13.15
C ARG A 50 -32.83 -28.68 12.62
N PHE A 51 -33.25 -27.53 13.16
CA PHE A 51 -34.50 -26.87 12.79
C PHE A 51 -34.37 -25.84 11.65
N ALA A 52 -33.15 -25.53 11.18
CA ALA A 52 -32.96 -24.65 10.04
C ALA A 52 -33.56 -25.28 8.76
N PRO A 53 -34.45 -24.56 8.05
CA PRO A 53 -35.24 -25.16 6.96
C PRO A 53 -34.46 -25.32 5.64
N THR A 54 -33.38 -24.56 5.45
CA THR A 54 -32.57 -24.59 4.22
C THR A 54 -31.08 -24.58 4.53
N GLU A 55 -30.27 -25.02 3.56
CA GLU A 55 -28.82 -25.07 3.71
C GLU A 55 -28.17 -23.68 3.80
N ASN A 56 -28.75 -22.65 3.15
CA ASN A 56 -28.22 -21.28 3.29
C ASN A 56 -28.42 -20.74 4.71
N ILE A 57 -29.55 -21.05 5.35
CA ILE A 57 -29.80 -20.66 6.74
C ILE A 57 -28.85 -21.42 7.67
N ARG A 58 -28.62 -22.72 7.46
CA ARG A 58 -27.60 -23.48 8.18
C ARG A 58 -26.21 -22.86 8.03
N PHE A 59 -25.82 -22.50 6.81
CA PHE A 59 -24.56 -21.80 6.54
C PHE A 59 -24.48 -20.47 7.29
N SER A 60 -25.56 -19.66 7.29
CA SER A 60 -25.61 -18.37 7.99
C SER A 60 -25.45 -18.56 9.50
N VAL A 61 -26.13 -19.56 10.09
CA VAL A 61 -25.97 -19.92 11.50
C VAL A 61 -24.52 -20.32 11.78
N GLY A 62 -23.94 -21.23 10.98
CA GLY A 62 -22.54 -21.64 11.13
C GLY A 62 -21.55 -20.49 10.99
N LEU A 63 -21.79 -19.57 10.06
CA LEU A 63 -20.99 -18.35 9.90
C LEU A 63 -21.13 -17.45 11.13
N HIS A 64 -22.34 -17.25 11.66
CA HIS A 64 -22.57 -16.41 12.84
C HIS A 64 -21.86 -16.96 14.09
N PHE A 65 -21.85 -18.27 14.29
CA PHE A 65 -21.11 -18.90 15.39
C PHE A 65 -19.59 -18.75 15.22
N ARG A 66 -19.05 -18.95 14.00
CA ARG A 66 -17.62 -18.72 13.72
C ARG A 66 -17.20 -17.27 13.94
N LEU A 67 -18.00 -16.31 13.48
CA LEU A 67 -17.75 -14.89 13.71
C LEU A 67 -17.78 -14.53 15.20
N ASN A 68 -18.59 -15.20 16.01
CA ASN A 68 -18.70 -14.93 17.44
C ASN A 68 -17.78 -15.78 18.33
N GLN A 69 -16.96 -16.70 17.77
CA GLN A 69 -16.17 -17.65 18.56
C GLN A 69 -15.12 -16.99 19.48
N HIS A 70 -14.70 -15.78 19.15
CA HIS A 70 -13.70 -15.01 19.90
C HIS A 70 -14.32 -14.13 21.01
N LYS A 71 -15.64 -14.17 21.22
CA LYS A 71 -16.31 -13.43 22.29
C LYS A 71 -16.05 -14.11 23.63
N THR A 72 -15.19 -13.53 24.46
CA THR A 72 -14.79 -14.09 25.76
C THR A 72 -15.52 -13.48 26.96
N GLY A 73 -16.29 -12.39 26.77
CA GLY A 73 -17.04 -11.72 27.83
C GLY A 73 -18.41 -12.34 28.10
N THR A 74 -18.72 -12.58 29.38
CA THR A 74 -19.99 -13.19 29.85
C THR A 74 -21.23 -12.46 29.32
N GLU A 75 -21.25 -11.13 29.41
CA GLU A 75 -22.38 -10.30 28.94
C GLU A 75 -22.57 -10.41 27.43
N LYS A 76 -21.49 -10.23 26.65
CA LYS A 76 -21.51 -10.30 25.18
C LYS A 76 -22.00 -11.66 24.70
N VAL A 77 -21.58 -12.73 25.37
CA VAL A 77 -22.01 -14.08 25.06
C VAL A 77 -23.46 -14.31 25.47
N THR A 78 -23.90 -13.81 26.63
CA THR A 78 -25.29 -13.90 27.07
C THR A 78 -26.23 -13.23 26.07
N VAL A 79 -25.87 -12.04 25.58
CA VAL A 79 -26.63 -11.33 24.54
C VAL A 79 -26.66 -12.15 23.24
N ALA A 80 -25.54 -12.72 22.80
CA ALA A 80 -25.47 -13.55 21.61
C ALA A 80 -26.33 -14.83 21.73
N LEU A 81 -26.28 -15.51 22.88
CA LEU A 81 -27.09 -16.69 23.17
C LEU A 81 -28.58 -16.36 23.19
N ARG A 82 -28.98 -15.26 23.85
CA ARG A 82 -30.37 -14.79 23.86
C ARG A 82 -30.89 -14.55 22.43
N THR A 83 -30.08 -13.91 21.58
CA THR A 83 -30.42 -13.71 20.16
C THR A 83 -30.56 -15.06 19.43
N GLY A 84 -29.64 -16.00 19.65
CA GLY A 84 -29.72 -17.33 19.07
C GLY A 84 -30.96 -18.13 19.52
N TYR A 85 -31.37 -18.03 20.80
CA TYR A 85 -32.61 -18.65 21.28
C TYR A 85 -33.87 -18.01 20.66
N LYS A 86 -33.85 -16.70 20.38
CA LYS A 86 -34.94 -16.05 19.62
C LYS A 86 -35.03 -16.65 18.21
N TRP A 87 -33.89 -16.85 17.54
CA TRP A 87 -33.86 -17.52 16.22
C TRP A 87 -34.36 -18.97 16.30
N LEU A 88 -33.98 -19.70 17.35
CA LEU A 88 -34.44 -21.07 17.55
C LEU A 88 -35.96 -21.14 17.64
N LYS A 89 -36.58 -20.26 18.44
CA LYS A 89 -38.05 -20.18 18.52
C LYS A 89 -38.69 -19.93 17.15
N THR A 90 -38.13 -19.01 16.36
CA THR A 90 -38.66 -18.75 15.00
C THR A 90 -38.50 -19.95 14.06
N PHE A 91 -37.42 -20.73 14.19
CA PHE A 91 -37.21 -21.93 13.38
C PHE A 91 -38.14 -23.05 13.80
N GLU A 92 -38.38 -23.23 15.10
CA GLU A 92 -39.33 -24.20 15.64
C GLU A 92 -40.76 -23.88 15.19
N SER A 93 -41.19 -22.61 15.25
CA SER A 93 -42.52 -22.20 14.75
C SER A 93 -42.68 -22.43 13.24
N ALA A 94 -41.63 -22.16 12.46
CA ALA A 94 -41.67 -22.45 11.02
C ALA A 94 -41.71 -23.96 10.74
N HIS A 95 -41.00 -24.76 11.55
CA HIS A 95 -41.00 -26.22 11.46
C HIS A 95 -42.34 -26.83 11.87
N SER A 96 -43.05 -26.24 12.84
CA SER A 96 -44.40 -26.64 13.23
C SER A 96 -45.50 -26.22 12.24
N GLY A 97 -45.15 -25.55 11.13
CA GLY A 97 -46.09 -25.24 10.05
C GLY A 97 -46.64 -23.80 10.02
N ASP A 98 -46.12 -22.87 10.82
CA ASP A 98 -46.60 -21.47 10.75
C ASP A 98 -46.19 -20.80 9.43
N ILE A 99 -47.20 -20.48 8.61
CA ILE A 99 -47.06 -19.91 7.26
C ILE A 99 -46.32 -18.58 7.29
N LYS A 100 -46.55 -17.74 8.31
CA LYS A 100 -45.95 -16.40 8.39
C LYS A 100 -44.44 -16.49 8.62
N THR A 101 -44.02 -17.28 9.59
CA THR A 101 -42.59 -17.49 9.88
C THR A 101 -41.88 -18.23 8.75
N GLN A 102 -42.52 -19.21 8.11
CA GLN A 102 -42.00 -19.83 6.88
C GLN A 102 -41.78 -18.79 5.77
N GLY A 103 -42.73 -17.87 5.55
CA GLY A 103 -42.59 -16.79 4.59
C GLY A 103 -41.41 -15.86 4.89
N ILE A 104 -41.19 -15.53 6.16
CA ILE A 104 -40.02 -14.73 6.61
C ILE A 104 -38.71 -15.48 6.32
N LEU A 105 -38.63 -16.77 6.70
CA LEU A 105 -37.43 -17.57 6.49
C LEU A 105 -37.12 -17.80 5.01
N ARG A 106 -38.15 -17.97 4.16
CA ARG A 106 -37.97 -18.04 2.69
C ARG A 106 -37.38 -16.76 2.11
N ARG A 107 -37.82 -15.58 2.57
CA ARG A 107 -37.22 -14.29 2.14
C ARG A 107 -35.79 -14.16 2.62
N TYR A 108 -35.53 -14.54 3.87
CA TYR A 108 -34.18 -14.51 4.43
C TYR A 108 -33.23 -15.48 3.72
N ASP A 109 -33.69 -16.69 3.38
CA ASP A 109 -32.94 -17.67 2.59
C ASP A 109 -32.48 -17.10 1.24
N ARG A 110 -33.39 -16.45 0.50
CA ARG A 110 -33.05 -15.77 -0.77
C ARG A 110 -31.97 -14.70 -0.57
N LEU A 111 -32.09 -13.90 0.49
CA LEU A 111 -31.10 -12.88 0.81
C LEU A 111 -29.72 -13.49 1.12
N VAL A 112 -29.69 -14.57 1.91
CA VAL A 112 -28.43 -15.28 2.21
C VAL A 112 -27.84 -15.91 0.95
N ALA A 113 -28.67 -16.51 0.09
CA ALA A 113 -28.22 -17.08 -1.18
C ALA A 113 -27.55 -16.03 -2.08
N VAL A 114 -28.17 -14.85 -2.22
CA VAL A 114 -27.59 -13.72 -2.99
C VAL A 114 -26.27 -13.26 -2.37
N LYS A 115 -26.20 -13.10 -1.04
CA LYS A 115 -24.95 -12.73 -0.36
C LYS A 115 -23.84 -13.76 -0.52
N ARG A 116 -24.17 -15.05 -0.48
CA ARG A 116 -23.19 -16.13 -0.73
C ARG A 116 -22.67 -16.08 -2.15
N LYS A 117 -23.56 -15.96 -3.13
CA LYS A 117 -23.17 -15.84 -4.54
C LYS A 117 -22.26 -14.63 -4.74
N LYS A 118 -22.61 -13.48 -4.16
CA LYS A 118 -21.77 -12.27 -4.20
C LYS A 118 -20.39 -12.52 -3.58
N ALA A 119 -20.31 -13.13 -2.41
CA ALA A 119 -19.03 -13.41 -1.75
C ALA A 119 -18.15 -14.40 -2.53
N VAL A 120 -18.75 -15.37 -3.23
CA VAL A 120 -18.03 -16.27 -4.14
C VAL A 120 -17.46 -15.50 -5.32
N LEU A 121 -18.27 -14.66 -5.96
CA LEU A 121 -17.83 -13.80 -7.07
C LEU A 121 -16.71 -12.84 -6.62
N GLU A 122 -16.88 -12.14 -5.50
CA GLU A 122 -15.85 -11.25 -4.94
C GLU A 122 -14.53 -12.01 -4.68
N ARG A 123 -14.61 -13.26 -4.24
CA ARG A 123 -13.43 -14.11 -4.03
C ARG A 123 -12.76 -14.49 -5.35
N GLU A 124 -13.54 -14.91 -6.34
CA GLU A 124 -13.04 -15.26 -7.68
C GLU A 124 -12.39 -14.03 -8.34
N GLU A 125 -13.03 -12.86 -8.26
CA GLU A 125 -12.48 -11.58 -8.72
C GLU A 125 -11.15 -11.27 -8.04
N LEU A 126 -11.06 -11.42 -6.71
CA LEU A 126 -9.81 -11.23 -5.98
C LEU A 126 -8.73 -12.24 -6.38
N GLU A 127 -9.09 -13.49 -6.63
CA GLU A 127 -8.16 -14.53 -7.10
C GLU A 127 -7.61 -14.17 -8.48
N VAL A 128 -8.46 -13.78 -9.43
CA VAL A 128 -8.06 -13.28 -10.75
C VAL A 128 -7.15 -12.06 -10.64
N LEU A 129 -7.55 -11.05 -9.86
CA LEU A 129 -6.73 -9.86 -9.64
C LEU A 129 -5.38 -10.20 -9.00
N ASN A 130 -5.33 -11.15 -8.08
CA ASN A 130 -4.08 -11.61 -7.48
C ASN A 130 -3.18 -12.33 -8.49
N GLU A 131 -3.75 -13.14 -9.38
CA GLU A 131 -3.02 -13.79 -10.45
C GLU A 131 -2.50 -12.79 -11.47
N GLU A 132 -3.32 -11.85 -11.91
CA GLU A 132 -2.92 -10.74 -12.78
C GLU A 132 -1.80 -9.93 -12.13
N ASN A 133 -1.94 -9.58 -10.85
CA ASN A 133 -0.90 -8.89 -10.09
C ASN A 133 0.38 -9.71 -9.98
N ARG A 134 0.28 -11.03 -9.78
CA ARG A 134 1.44 -11.94 -9.72
C ARG A 134 2.15 -12.00 -11.07
N MET A 135 1.40 -12.06 -12.17
CA MET A 135 1.93 -12.13 -13.53
C MET A 135 2.52 -10.81 -14.00
N SER A 136 1.87 -9.69 -13.66
CA SER A 136 2.35 -8.33 -13.95
C SER A 136 3.61 -8.00 -13.13
N ASN A 137 3.64 -8.39 -11.85
CA ASN A 137 4.76 -8.13 -10.96
C ASN A 137 5.80 -9.25 -10.92
N ARG A 138 5.77 -10.21 -11.86
CA ARG A 138 6.78 -11.26 -11.91
C ARG A 138 8.16 -10.66 -12.18
N PRO A 139 9.17 -10.91 -11.33
CA PRO A 139 10.50 -10.36 -11.55
C PRO A 139 11.12 -10.91 -12.83
N MET A 140 11.42 -10.04 -13.80
CA MET A 140 12.09 -10.43 -15.04
C MET A 140 13.53 -9.93 -15.05
N LEU A 141 14.48 -10.80 -15.41
CA LEU A 141 15.89 -10.42 -15.58
C LEU A 141 16.02 -9.42 -16.73
N THR A 142 16.64 -8.27 -16.46
CA THR A 142 16.77 -7.20 -17.45
C THR A 142 18.02 -7.32 -18.33
N GLY A 143 18.94 -8.23 -18.00
CA GLY A 143 20.26 -8.35 -18.61
C GLY A 143 21.31 -7.36 -18.06
N GLY A 144 21.03 -6.78 -16.89
CA GLY A 144 21.96 -5.97 -16.11
C GLY A 144 22.29 -6.61 -14.77
N LEU A 145 23.42 -6.20 -14.19
CA LEU A 145 23.90 -6.62 -12.88
C LEU A 145 23.89 -5.42 -11.93
N MET A 146 23.54 -5.66 -10.67
CA MET A 146 23.81 -4.74 -9.57
C MET A 146 25.14 -5.16 -8.94
N PHE A 147 26.13 -4.28 -9.04
CA PHE A 147 27.44 -4.49 -8.41
C PHE A 147 27.31 -4.63 -6.89
N PRO A 148 28.23 -5.37 -6.23
CA PRO A 148 28.24 -5.48 -4.78
C PRO A 148 28.34 -4.11 -4.14
N THR A 149 27.62 -3.93 -3.04
CA THR A 149 27.65 -2.73 -2.20
C THR A 149 27.66 -3.15 -0.73
N LEU A 150 27.79 -2.19 0.19
CA LEU A 150 27.69 -2.44 1.64
C LEU A 150 26.38 -3.16 2.05
N TRP A 151 25.32 -2.93 1.27
CA TRP A 151 23.96 -3.36 1.57
C TRP A 151 23.59 -4.70 0.94
N HIS A 152 24.25 -5.11 -0.14
CA HIS A 152 23.94 -6.36 -0.83
C HIS A 152 25.15 -6.88 -1.62
N PRO A 153 25.29 -8.21 -1.77
CA PRO A 153 26.28 -8.79 -2.69
C PRO A 153 25.91 -8.46 -4.14
N ALA A 154 26.69 -8.94 -5.11
CA ALA A 154 26.30 -8.87 -6.52
C ALA A 154 24.92 -9.52 -6.71
N LEU A 155 23.99 -8.80 -7.34
CA LEU A 155 22.60 -9.25 -7.55
C LEU A 155 22.17 -9.02 -9.00
N PRO A 156 21.30 -9.87 -9.58
CA PRO A 156 20.76 -9.61 -10.90
C PRO A 156 19.79 -8.42 -10.87
N ARG A 157 19.85 -7.55 -11.89
CA ARG A 157 18.88 -6.46 -12.03
C ARG A 157 17.58 -7.00 -12.62
N MET A 158 16.51 -6.97 -11.83
CA MET A 158 15.18 -7.42 -12.22
C MET A 158 14.19 -6.25 -12.33
N LYS A 159 13.17 -6.38 -13.18
CA LYS A 159 12.04 -5.44 -13.25
C LYS A 159 10.70 -6.22 -13.20
N PRO A 160 9.82 -5.93 -12.22
CA PRO A 160 10.10 -5.19 -10.99
C PRO A 160 11.14 -5.92 -10.11
N GLN A 161 11.79 -5.21 -9.18
CA GLN A 161 12.67 -5.85 -8.20
C GLN A 161 11.81 -6.57 -7.15
N PRO A 162 12.13 -7.82 -6.75
CA PRO A 162 11.39 -8.51 -5.71
C PRO A 162 11.38 -7.72 -4.40
N ILE A 163 10.20 -7.58 -3.79
CA ILE A 163 10.00 -6.82 -2.54
C ILE A 163 10.96 -7.29 -1.44
N LYS A 164 11.25 -8.61 -1.36
CA LYS A 164 12.19 -9.16 -0.39
C LYS A 164 13.60 -8.58 -0.52
N ILE A 165 14.09 -8.38 -1.74
CA ILE A 165 15.42 -7.79 -1.98
C ILE A 165 15.42 -6.31 -1.61
N SER A 166 14.42 -5.54 -2.05
CA SER A 166 14.32 -4.12 -1.74
C SER A 166 14.19 -3.90 -0.22
N ARG A 167 13.36 -4.71 0.47
CA ARG A 167 13.22 -4.66 1.94
C ARG A 167 14.49 -5.09 2.67
N MET A 168 15.22 -6.08 2.15
CA MET A 168 16.52 -6.48 2.71
C MET A 168 17.52 -5.31 2.67
N ILE A 169 17.62 -4.61 1.54
CA ILE A 169 18.51 -3.45 1.38
C ILE A 169 18.09 -2.33 2.34
N ALA A 170 16.81 -1.97 2.37
CA ALA A 170 16.29 -0.95 3.27
C ALA A 170 16.53 -1.27 4.75
N LYS A 171 16.27 -2.52 5.16
CA LYS A 171 16.52 -2.98 6.54
C LYS A 171 18.00 -2.89 6.91
N ARG A 172 18.91 -3.22 5.98
CA ARG A 172 20.36 -3.14 6.22
C ARG A 172 20.85 -1.70 6.35
N LYS A 173 20.32 -0.76 5.55
CA LYS A 173 20.61 0.67 5.70
C LYS A 173 20.20 1.19 7.06
N ARG A 174 18.94 0.93 7.45
CA ARG A 174 18.43 1.33 8.78
C ARG A 174 19.22 0.69 9.93
N SER A 175 19.57 -0.60 9.79
CA SER A 175 20.39 -1.27 10.80
C SER A 175 21.81 -0.71 10.89
N TYR A 176 22.36 -0.19 9.79
CA TYR A 176 23.66 0.45 9.80
C TYR A 176 23.61 1.79 10.53
N GLU A 177 22.64 2.64 10.20
CA GLU A 177 22.41 3.93 10.88
C GLU A 177 22.24 3.72 12.40
N ASN A 178 21.36 2.80 12.80
CA ASN A 178 21.15 2.48 14.21
C ASN A 178 22.43 2.00 14.92
N ARG A 179 23.28 1.23 14.22
CA ARG A 179 24.54 0.73 14.78
C ARG A 179 25.63 1.78 14.84
N GLN A 180 25.64 2.74 13.91
CA GLN A 180 26.55 3.89 14.02
C GLN A 180 26.22 4.71 15.26
N VAL A 181 24.94 5.03 15.47
CA VAL A 181 24.48 5.73 16.68
C VAL A 181 24.84 4.94 17.93
N LEU A 182 24.53 3.64 17.96
CA LEU A 182 24.89 2.77 19.09
C LEU A 182 26.42 2.73 19.33
N SER A 183 27.23 2.66 18.27
CA SER A 183 28.68 2.66 18.41
C SER A 183 29.20 3.97 18.98
N LEU A 184 28.60 5.12 18.65
CA LEU A 184 28.96 6.40 19.25
C LEU A 184 28.59 6.43 20.73
N GLN A 185 27.38 5.99 21.09
CA GLN A 185 26.92 5.90 22.48
C GLN A 185 27.81 4.99 23.33
N LEU A 186 28.18 3.80 22.82
CA LEU A 186 29.07 2.88 23.54
C LEU A 186 30.48 3.47 23.74
N LYS A 187 31.02 4.19 22.74
CA LYS A 187 32.30 4.89 22.88
C LYS A 187 32.23 6.00 23.91
N GLU A 188 31.12 6.73 23.94
CA GLU A 188 30.87 7.79 24.91
C GLU A 188 30.74 7.22 26.34
N GLN A 189 29.98 6.14 26.52
CA GLN A 189 29.89 5.41 27.79
C GLN A 189 31.25 4.90 28.27
N LEU A 190 32.06 4.34 27.36
CA LEU A 190 33.42 3.91 27.68
C LEU A 190 34.29 5.10 28.11
N ARG A 191 34.13 6.27 27.48
CA ARG A 191 34.82 7.51 27.87
C ARG A 191 34.39 7.96 29.27
N TYR A 192 33.10 7.94 29.58
CA TYR A 192 32.59 8.29 30.91
C TYR A 192 33.11 7.32 31.97
N ALA A 193 33.01 6.00 31.74
CA ALA A 193 33.52 5.00 32.68
C ALA A 193 35.01 5.19 32.99
N LYS A 194 35.83 5.54 31.99
CA LYS A 194 37.24 5.88 32.20
C LYS A 194 37.45 7.20 32.92
N GLY A 195 36.60 8.19 32.66
CA GLY A 195 36.64 9.49 33.32
C GLY A 195 36.34 9.39 34.81
N GLU A 196 35.34 8.60 35.21
CA GLU A 196 34.99 8.36 36.61
C GLU A 196 36.15 7.70 37.37
N VAL A 197 36.81 6.69 36.78
CA VAL A 197 38.01 6.07 37.38
C VAL A 197 39.12 7.09 37.59
N ALA A 198 39.42 7.90 36.56
CA ALA A 198 40.46 8.91 36.66
C ALA A 198 40.13 9.99 37.72
N LEU A 199 38.84 10.31 37.90
CA LEU A 199 38.37 11.23 38.93
C LEU A 199 38.58 10.65 40.33
N GLU A 200 38.18 9.40 40.56
CA GLU A 200 38.39 8.73 41.85
C GLU A 200 39.87 8.61 42.20
N GLU A 201 40.70 8.22 41.23
CA GLU A 201 42.16 8.16 41.39
C GLU A 201 42.74 9.54 41.74
N GLY A 202 42.24 10.61 41.10
CA GLY A 202 42.63 11.98 41.40
C GLY A 202 42.19 12.50 42.77
N LEU A 203 41.07 11.98 43.30
CA LEU A 203 40.55 12.34 44.64
C LEU A 203 41.22 11.55 45.78
N GLY A 204 42.00 10.51 45.46
CA GLY A 204 42.72 9.71 46.46
C GLY A 204 41.79 8.89 47.36
N VAL A 205 40.60 8.51 46.89
CA VAL A 205 39.65 7.68 47.63
C VAL A 205 40.21 6.26 47.72
N SER A 206 40.47 5.79 48.95
CA SER A 206 41.11 4.49 49.20
C SER A 206 40.19 3.29 48.95
N ASP A 207 38.87 3.48 49.01
CA ASP A 207 37.86 2.45 48.74
C ASP A 207 37.05 2.86 47.49
N SER A 208 37.58 2.52 46.32
CA SER A 208 37.01 2.89 45.02
C SER A 208 35.87 1.96 44.66
N GLU A 209 34.63 2.47 44.75
CA GLU A 209 33.42 1.73 44.36
C GLU A 209 33.43 1.41 42.85
N TYR A 210 34.06 2.26 42.04
CA TYR A 210 34.04 2.14 40.58
C TYR A 210 35.25 1.42 40.01
N GLY A 211 36.42 1.46 40.67
CA GLY A 211 37.67 0.87 40.17
C GLY A 211 37.59 -0.65 39.96
N GLY A 212 36.86 -1.36 40.84
CA GLY A 212 36.57 -2.79 40.67
C GLY A 212 35.56 -3.08 39.56
N SER A 213 34.51 -2.25 39.47
CA SER A 213 33.37 -2.43 38.57
C SER A 213 33.64 -2.00 37.13
N VAL A 214 34.55 -1.03 36.91
CA VAL A 214 34.82 -0.47 35.57
C VAL A 214 35.49 -1.48 34.65
N ARG A 215 36.25 -2.45 35.17
CA ARG A 215 36.78 -3.55 34.36
C ARG A 215 35.66 -4.40 33.77
N GLU A 216 34.63 -4.68 34.56
CA GLU A 216 33.47 -5.46 34.11
C GLU A 216 32.64 -4.67 33.09
N TRP A 217 32.32 -3.42 33.38
CA TRP A 217 31.56 -2.57 32.44
C TRP A 217 32.32 -2.34 31.14
N SER A 218 33.63 -2.05 31.22
CA SER A 218 34.47 -1.88 30.03
C SER A 218 34.52 -3.16 29.19
N ARG A 219 34.57 -4.34 29.83
CA ARG A 219 34.54 -5.63 29.14
C ARG A 219 33.23 -5.81 28.36
N GLU A 220 32.09 -5.50 28.96
CA GLU A 220 30.79 -5.61 28.29
C GLU A 220 30.63 -4.60 27.15
N ILE A 221 31.04 -3.35 27.37
CA ILE A 221 31.00 -2.28 26.37
C ILE A 221 31.93 -2.62 25.19
N SER A 222 33.16 -3.06 25.46
CA SER A 222 34.09 -3.50 24.42
C SER A 222 33.55 -4.72 23.66
N ALA A 223 33.00 -5.72 24.34
CA ALA A 223 32.38 -6.85 23.66
C ALA A 223 31.20 -6.44 22.76
N ALA A 224 30.43 -5.41 23.15
CA ALA A 224 29.38 -4.84 22.32
C ALA A 224 29.93 -4.06 21.10
N LEU A 225 31.03 -3.31 21.29
CA LEU A 225 31.75 -2.64 20.21
C LEU A 225 32.33 -3.64 19.20
N ASP A 226 32.94 -4.74 19.67
CA ASP A 226 33.47 -5.81 18.82
C ASP A 226 32.37 -6.48 18.01
N LYS A 227 31.19 -6.73 18.61
CA LYS A 227 30.01 -7.23 17.90
C LYS A 227 29.54 -6.26 16.80
N ASN A 228 29.64 -4.95 17.03
CA ASN A 228 29.33 -3.94 16.02
C ASN A 228 30.40 -3.87 14.93
N GLN A 229 31.68 -3.99 15.28
CA GLN A 229 32.78 -4.03 14.33
C GLN A 229 32.65 -5.24 13.39
N ALA A 230 32.42 -6.44 13.94
CA ALA A 230 32.15 -7.65 13.15
C ALA A 230 30.91 -7.53 12.25
N TYR A 231 29.97 -6.65 12.57
CA TYR A 231 28.87 -6.32 11.65
C TYR A 231 29.35 -5.46 10.48
N PHE A 232 30.17 -4.43 10.71
CA PHE A 232 30.75 -3.59 9.66
C PHE A 232 31.72 -4.38 8.77
N ASP A 233 32.52 -5.27 9.33
CA ASP A 233 33.45 -6.11 8.56
C ASP A 233 32.68 -7.02 7.58
N ARG A 234 31.56 -7.61 8.01
CA ARG A 234 30.66 -8.37 7.11
C ARG A 234 30.04 -7.50 6.02
N MET A 235 29.86 -6.20 6.25
CA MET A 235 29.39 -5.28 5.21
C MET A 235 30.46 -4.97 4.18
N LEU A 236 31.69 -4.71 4.63
CA LEU A 236 32.85 -4.50 3.78
C LEU A 236 33.14 -5.76 2.95
N ALA A 237 33.10 -6.93 3.57
CA ALA A 237 33.23 -8.21 2.87
C ALA A 237 32.16 -8.40 1.77
N ARG A 238 30.92 -7.95 2.00
CA ARG A 238 29.89 -7.96 0.96
C ARG A 238 30.18 -6.99 -0.18
N ALA A 239 30.68 -5.80 0.11
CA ALA A 239 31.00 -4.78 -0.89
C ALA A 239 32.19 -5.20 -1.76
N ASN A 240 33.17 -5.88 -1.16
CA ASN A 240 34.39 -6.34 -1.82
C ASN A 240 34.25 -7.74 -2.45
N GLY A 241 33.10 -8.41 -2.27
CA GLY A 241 32.89 -9.75 -2.79
C GLY A 241 32.84 -9.77 -4.32
N PRO A 242 33.54 -10.70 -5.00
CA PRO A 242 33.51 -10.81 -6.45
C PRO A 242 32.11 -11.19 -6.96
N VAL A 243 31.84 -10.90 -8.24
CA VAL A 243 30.60 -11.32 -8.90
C VAL A 243 30.66 -12.82 -9.17
N PRO A 244 29.69 -13.64 -8.71
CA PRO A 244 29.66 -15.05 -9.04
C PRO A 244 29.55 -15.29 -10.55
N GLN A 245 30.36 -16.20 -11.09
CA GLN A 245 30.38 -16.47 -12.54
C GLN A 245 29.02 -16.97 -13.04
N GLU A 246 28.35 -17.86 -12.31
CA GLU A 246 27.01 -18.34 -12.67
C GLU A 246 25.99 -17.19 -12.80
N LEU A 247 26.09 -16.19 -11.92
CA LEU A 247 25.21 -15.03 -11.97
C LEU A 247 25.48 -14.20 -13.22
N PHE A 248 26.76 -14.02 -13.57
CA PHE A 248 27.18 -13.31 -14.77
C PHE A 248 26.68 -14.02 -16.04
N GLU A 249 26.82 -15.34 -16.12
CA GLU A 249 26.33 -16.16 -17.22
C GLU A 249 24.82 -16.03 -17.40
N ARG A 250 24.05 -16.12 -16.31
CA ARG A 250 22.58 -15.91 -16.33
C ARG A 250 22.20 -14.51 -16.83
N VAL A 251 22.96 -13.48 -16.45
CA VAL A 251 22.74 -12.11 -16.92
C VAL A 251 23.05 -11.97 -18.42
N ILE A 252 24.13 -12.58 -18.91
CA ILE A 252 24.45 -12.63 -20.34
C ILE A 252 23.37 -13.37 -21.11
N GLN A 253 22.93 -14.53 -20.64
CA GLN A 253 21.87 -15.31 -21.27
C GLN A 253 20.56 -14.50 -21.32
N ALA A 254 20.20 -13.82 -20.23
CA ALA A 254 19.04 -12.92 -20.21
C ALA A 254 19.18 -11.77 -21.23
N ARG A 255 20.39 -11.22 -21.42
CA ARG A 255 20.67 -10.21 -22.45
C ARG A 255 20.51 -10.78 -23.86
N ARG A 256 21.04 -11.97 -24.13
CA ARG A 256 20.85 -12.68 -25.41
C ARG A 256 19.37 -12.93 -25.70
N ASN A 257 18.63 -13.45 -24.72
CA ASN A 257 17.19 -13.69 -24.82
C ASN A 257 16.41 -12.40 -25.08
N LYS A 258 16.78 -11.30 -24.42
CA LYS A 258 16.18 -9.98 -24.65
C LYS A 258 16.39 -9.50 -26.08
N ILE A 259 17.61 -9.65 -26.61
CA ILE A 259 17.92 -9.30 -28.01
C ILE A 259 17.11 -10.19 -28.95
N ALA A 260 17.13 -11.52 -28.76
CA ALA A 260 16.37 -12.46 -29.58
C ALA A 260 14.87 -12.19 -29.57
N ASN A 261 14.29 -11.87 -28.41
CA ASN A 261 12.88 -11.50 -28.29
C ASN A 261 12.57 -10.18 -29.01
N LYS A 262 13.48 -9.19 -28.94
CA LYS A 262 13.33 -7.92 -29.67
C LYS A 262 13.46 -8.09 -31.18
N THR A 263 14.31 -9.00 -31.63
CA THR A 263 14.42 -9.37 -33.05
C THR A 263 13.12 -10.03 -33.52
N ARG A 264 12.60 -11.01 -32.78
CA ARG A 264 11.30 -11.65 -33.07
C ARG A 264 10.13 -10.67 -33.08
N GLU A 265 10.11 -9.72 -32.13
CA GLU A 265 9.11 -8.64 -32.09
C GLU A 265 9.16 -7.82 -33.39
N ARG A 266 10.36 -7.43 -33.85
CA ARG A 266 10.54 -6.71 -35.12
C ARG A 266 10.16 -7.52 -36.35
N GLU A 267 10.43 -8.83 -36.37
CA GLU A 267 10.02 -9.71 -37.46
C GLU A 267 8.49 -9.80 -37.57
N ARG A 268 7.79 -9.89 -36.44
CA ARG A 268 6.31 -9.82 -36.39
C ARG A 268 5.78 -8.47 -36.88
N GLU A 269 6.41 -7.36 -36.47
CA GLU A 269 6.08 -6.03 -37.01
C GLU A 269 6.25 -5.99 -38.54
N ARG A 270 7.35 -6.57 -39.08
CA ARG A 270 7.60 -6.63 -40.54
C ARG A 270 6.58 -7.49 -41.28
N LYS A 271 6.05 -8.53 -40.65
CA LYS A 271 4.94 -9.35 -41.18
C LYS A 271 3.58 -8.62 -41.15
N GLY A 272 3.52 -7.42 -40.59
CA GLY A 272 2.32 -6.59 -40.55
C GLY A 272 1.53 -6.68 -39.24
N GLU A 273 2.05 -7.38 -38.22
CA GLU A 273 1.37 -7.43 -36.93
C GLU A 273 1.47 -6.09 -36.18
N VAL A 274 0.32 -5.57 -35.72
CA VAL A 274 0.26 -4.31 -34.96
C VAL A 274 0.58 -4.59 -33.49
N LEU A 275 1.83 -4.36 -33.09
CA LEU A 275 2.29 -4.53 -31.72
C LEU A 275 2.22 -3.22 -30.92
N MET A 276 2.35 -3.32 -29.59
CA MET A 276 2.42 -2.14 -28.71
C MET A 276 3.58 -1.21 -29.05
N ALA A 277 4.71 -1.75 -29.53
CA ALA A 277 5.83 -0.95 -30.01
C ALA A 277 5.48 -0.19 -31.29
N THR A 278 4.77 -0.82 -32.23
CA THR A 278 4.18 -0.16 -33.41
C THR A 278 3.25 0.97 -33.02
N LEU A 279 2.29 0.72 -32.11
CA LEU A 279 1.36 1.74 -31.61
C LEU A 279 2.10 2.89 -30.93
N ARG A 280 3.10 2.62 -30.09
CA ARG A 280 3.93 3.66 -29.46
C ARG A 280 4.71 4.47 -30.48
N ARG A 281 5.22 3.84 -31.55
CA ARG A 281 5.95 4.53 -32.62
C ARG A 281 5.01 5.41 -33.45
N GLY A 282 3.84 4.89 -33.83
CA GLY A 282 2.81 5.66 -34.54
C GLY A 282 2.27 6.85 -33.74
N ARG A 283 2.30 6.77 -32.39
CA ARG A 283 1.99 7.90 -31.52
C ARG A 283 3.08 9.00 -31.52
N LYS A 284 4.35 8.65 -31.76
CA LYS A 284 5.47 9.61 -31.73
C LYS A 284 5.51 10.55 -32.93
N GLY A 285 4.96 10.15 -34.06
CA GLY A 285 4.97 10.97 -35.27
C GLY A 285 4.46 10.22 -36.49
N PRO A 286 4.22 10.95 -37.58
CA PRO A 286 3.81 10.40 -38.86
C PRO A 286 4.90 9.47 -39.43
N PRO A 287 4.52 8.51 -40.29
CA PRO A 287 5.47 7.58 -40.88
C PRO A 287 6.50 8.30 -41.76
N ALA A 288 7.68 7.68 -41.96
CA ALA A 288 8.82 8.32 -42.62
C ALA A 288 8.50 8.85 -44.04
N ASN A 289 7.68 8.13 -44.80
CA ASN A 289 7.22 8.56 -46.12
C ASN A 289 6.35 9.82 -46.06
N ALA A 290 5.50 9.97 -45.04
CA ALA A 290 4.74 11.19 -44.81
C ALA A 290 5.68 12.33 -44.39
N LEU A 291 6.64 12.09 -43.50
CA LEU A 291 7.63 13.10 -43.08
C LEU A 291 8.42 13.68 -44.25
N VAL A 292 8.82 12.87 -45.23
CA VAL A 292 9.53 13.33 -46.43
C VAL A 292 8.67 14.30 -47.25
N ARG A 293 7.36 14.08 -47.31
CA ARG A 293 6.41 14.95 -48.04
C ARG A 293 5.98 16.17 -47.24
N MET A 294 6.15 16.16 -45.92
CA MET A 294 5.77 17.27 -45.06
C MET A 294 6.78 18.40 -45.13
N SER A 295 6.27 19.63 -45.28
CA SER A 295 7.07 20.85 -45.12
C SER A 295 7.60 21.00 -43.68
N SER A 296 8.61 21.85 -43.48
CA SER A 296 9.12 22.16 -42.12
C SER A 296 8.00 22.64 -41.19
N GLN A 297 7.12 23.51 -41.69
CA GLN A 297 5.96 24.00 -40.94
C GLN A 297 4.98 22.88 -40.56
N GLN A 298 4.70 21.94 -41.48
CA GLN A 298 3.82 20.80 -41.18
C GLN A 298 4.43 19.87 -40.13
N ARG A 299 5.76 19.73 -40.09
CA ARG A 299 6.46 18.94 -39.06
C ARG A 299 6.41 19.62 -37.69
N GLU A 300 6.54 20.94 -37.66
CA GLU A 300 6.36 21.77 -36.45
C GLU A 300 4.94 21.60 -35.91
N ASP A 301 3.94 21.80 -36.78
CA ASP A 301 2.52 21.73 -36.45
C ASP A 301 2.15 20.32 -35.94
N ASP A 302 2.60 19.24 -36.61
CA ASP A 302 2.38 17.86 -36.15
C ASP A 302 3.07 17.59 -34.81
N ARG A 303 4.31 18.05 -34.61
CA ARG A 303 5.04 17.90 -33.34
C ARG A 303 4.30 18.60 -32.19
N VAL A 304 3.84 19.83 -32.42
CA VAL A 304 3.08 20.63 -31.44
C VAL A 304 1.77 19.92 -31.11
N SER A 305 1.00 19.51 -32.13
CA SER A 305 -0.31 18.86 -31.94
C SER A 305 -0.24 17.56 -31.12
N ARG A 306 0.86 16.80 -31.25
CA ARG A 306 1.10 15.55 -30.50
C ARG A 306 1.70 15.76 -29.11
N GLY A 307 2.35 16.90 -28.88
CA GLY A 307 3.06 17.20 -27.64
C GLY A 307 2.15 17.58 -26.47
N GLY A 308 0.91 18.00 -26.73
CA GLY A 308 0.00 18.49 -25.71
C GLY A 308 -1.42 17.92 -25.79
N ILE A 309 -2.03 17.76 -24.61
CA ILE A 309 -3.43 17.33 -24.46
C ILE A 309 -4.39 18.51 -24.65
N GLY A 310 -3.94 19.75 -24.43
CA GLY A 310 -4.79 20.94 -24.53
C GLY A 310 -5.44 21.13 -25.90
N GLU A 311 -6.65 21.69 -25.90
CA GLU A 311 -7.42 22.07 -27.09
C GLU A 311 -7.50 23.59 -27.28
N VAL A 312 -6.76 24.35 -26.47
CA VAL A 312 -6.79 25.82 -26.41
C VAL A 312 -5.40 26.40 -26.64
N GLY A 313 -5.31 27.71 -26.86
CA GLY A 313 -4.05 28.41 -27.14
C GLY A 313 -3.51 28.13 -28.54
N TYR A 314 -2.19 28.37 -28.67
CA TYR A 314 -1.43 28.02 -29.87
C TYR A 314 -1.61 26.55 -30.30
N LEU A 315 -1.68 25.63 -29.32
CA LEU A 315 -1.92 24.22 -29.57
C LEU A 315 -3.29 23.93 -30.19
N GLY A 316 -4.34 24.62 -29.71
CA GLY A 316 -5.69 24.56 -30.26
C GLY A 316 -5.73 25.05 -31.71
N LYS A 317 -5.11 26.21 -31.98
CA LYS A 317 -4.99 26.76 -33.35
C LYS A 317 -4.27 25.80 -34.30
N VAL A 318 -3.17 25.21 -33.86
CA VAL A 318 -2.40 24.24 -34.65
C VAL A 318 -3.24 22.98 -34.91
N LYS A 319 -3.96 22.45 -33.91
CA LYS A 319 -4.87 21.30 -34.07
C LYS A 319 -6.01 21.60 -35.05
N ALA A 320 -6.63 22.79 -34.95
CA ALA A 320 -7.64 23.25 -35.89
C ALA A 320 -7.10 23.32 -37.33
N ARG A 321 -5.89 23.87 -37.52
CA ARG A 321 -5.22 23.96 -38.82
C ARG A 321 -4.91 22.60 -39.45
N ILE A 322 -4.51 21.63 -38.63
CA ILE A 322 -4.27 20.23 -39.08
C ILE A 322 -5.58 19.50 -39.36
N GLY A 323 -6.74 20.06 -38.97
CA GLY A 323 -8.06 19.48 -39.20
C GLY A 323 -8.52 18.51 -38.11
N TRP A 324 -7.96 18.60 -36.90
CA TRP A 324 -8.49 17.84 -35.77
C TRP A 324 -9.87 18.36 -35.37
N ARG A 325 -10.77 17.44 -35.01
CA ARG A 325 -12.04 17.82 -34.40
C ARG A 325 -11.78 18.21 -32.95
N LEU A 326 -11.78 19.50 -32.67
CA LEU A 326 -11.75 20.05 -31.31
C LEU A 326 -13.12 19.83 -30.64
N SER A 327 -13.15 19.73 -29.31
CA SER A 327 -14.42 19.60 -28.56
C SER A 327 -15.32 20.82 -28.74
N ARG A 328 -14.72 21.99 -29.00
CA ARG A 328 -15.41 23.22 -29.36
C ARG A 328 -14.73 23.86 -30.54
N LYS A 329 -15.52 24.39 -31.47
CA LYS A 329 -14.98 25.08 -32.64
C LYS A 329 -14.74 26.55 -32.31
N ASP A 330 -13.70 27.11 -32.90
CA ASP A 330 -13.53 28.57 -32.91
C ASP A 330 -14.77 29.18 -33.58
N GLY A 331 -15.40 30.15 -32.93
CA GLY A 331 -16.64 30.74 -33.43
C GLY A 331 -17.93 30.04 -32.98
N GLU A 332 -17.86 28.97 -32.18
CA GLU A 332 -19.06 28.36 -31.60
C GLU A 332 -19.72 29.35 -30.64
N THR A 333 -21.03 29.58 -30.78
CA THR A 333 -21.75 30.55 -29.96
C THR A 333 -22.65 29.88 -28.92
N ARG A 334 -22.82 30.53 -27.77
CA ARG A 334 -23.83 30.17 -26.77
C ARG A 334 -24.56 31.41 -26.29
N THR A 335 -25.84 31.24 -25.97
CA THR A 335 -26.63 32.27 -25.30
C THR A 335 -26.62 31.99 -23.80
N THR A 336 -26.23 32.99 -23.01
CA THR A 336 -26.24 32.94 -21.54
C THR A 336 -27.66 33.18 -21.00
N GLU A 337 -27.91 32.85 -19.73
CA GLU A 337 -29.21 33.09 -19.06
C GLU A 337 -29.62 34.58 -19.10
N ASP A 338 -28.64 35.48 -19.18
CA ASP A 338 -28.81 36.94 -19.31
C ASP A 338 -29.08 37.41 -20.75
N GLY A 339 -29.20 36.48 -21.71
CA GLY A 339 -29.48 36.79 -23.12
C GLY A 339 -28.26 37.23 -23.95
N ARG A 340 -27.04 37.27 -23.38
CA ARG A 340 -25.82 37.62 -24.13
C ARG A 340 -25.32 36.45 -24.96
N THR A 341 -24.85 36.75 -26.16
CA THR A 341 -24.22 35.76 -27.04
C THR A 341 -22.71 35.81 -26.84
N GLU A 342 -22.14 34.70 -26.37
CA GLU A 342 -20.70 34.54 -26.25
C GLU A 342 -20.19 33.61 -27.35
N THR A 343 -18.99 33.87 -27.85
CA THR A 343 -18.29 33.09 -28.87
C THR A 343 -17.08 32.39 -28.24
N TRP A 344 -16.89 31.10 -28.51
CA TRP A 344 -15.72 30.36 -28.02
C TRP A 344 -14.47 30.73 -28.82
N SER A 345 -13.45 31.25 -28.14
CA SER A 345 -12.10 31.46 -28.68
C SER A 345 -11.23 30.25 -28.35
N VAL A 346 -10.74 29.58 -29.40
CA VAL A 346 -9.74 28.52 -29.27
C VAL A 346 -8.40 29.08 -28.81
N GLU A 347 -8.08 30.34 -29.13
CA GLU A 347 -6.85 31.00 -28.67
C GLU A 347 -6.85 31.19 -27.15
N ASP A 348 -7.94 31.73 -26.61
CA ASP A 348 -8.01 32.10 -25.20
C ASP A 348 -8.55 30.97 -24.32
N GLY A 349 -9.14 29.95 -24.95
CA GLY A 349 -9.80 28.85 -24.26
C GLY A 349 -10.99 29.31 -23.42
N ALA A 350 -11.64 30.39 -23.84
CA ALA A 350 -12.69 31.06 -23.10
C ALA A 350 -13.83 31.47 -24.03
N TRP A 351 -15.00 31.65 -23.44
CA TRP A 351 -16.12 32.30 -24.08
C TRP A 351 -15.90 33.81 -24.01
N ILE A 352 -15.81 34.43 -25.18
CA ILE A 352 -15.65 35.87 -25.33
C ILE A 352 -17.00 36.46 -25.68
N ASP A 353 -17.38 37.51 -24.96
CA ASP A 353 -18.60 38.27 -25.26
C ASP A 353 -18.41 39.01 -26.59
N VAL A 354 -19.34 38.82 -27.54
CA VAL A 354 -19.28 39.42 -28.88
C VAL A 354 -19.18 40.95 -28.81
N GLU A 355 -19.78 41.58 -27.80
CA GLU A 355 -19.70 43.02 -27.60
C GLU A 355 -18.30 43.46 -27.13
N LYS A 356 -17.67 42.67 -26.26
CA LYS A 356 -16.29 42.93 -25.82
C LYS A 356 -15.30 42.70 -26.94
N GLU A 357 -15.52 41.71 -27.79
CA GLU A 357 -14.67 41.45 -28.95
C GLU A 357 -14.68 42.63 -29.93
N LYS A 358 -15.86 43.20 -30.22
CA LYS A 358 -15.99 44.42 -31.02
C LYS A 358 -15.30 45.62 -30.37
N GLN A 359 -15.43 45.78 -29.05
CA GLN A 359 -14.72 46.86 -28.33
C GLN A 359 -13.20 46.71 -28.43
N LEU A 360 -12.69 45.49 -28.29
CA LEU A 360 -11.26 45.22 -28.42
C LEU A 360 -10.75 45.45 -29.85
N GLN A 361 -11.55 45.12 -30.88
CA GLN A 361 -11.21 45.42 -32.27
C GLN A 361 -11.11 46.92 -32.53
N VAL A 362 -12.06 47.72 -32.04
CA VAL A 362 -12.00 49.19 -32.15
C VAL A 362 -10.75 49.74 -31.47
N ILE A 363 -10.44 49.28 -30.24
CA ILE A 363 -9.23 49.69 -29.52
C ILE A 363 -7.95 49.30 -30.29
N ALA A 364 -7.93 48.12 -30.91
CA ALA A 364 -6.80 47.66 -31.71
C ALA A 364 -6.61 48.51 -32.98
N GLU A 365 -7.69 48.83 -33.70
CA GLU A 365 -7.66 49.71 -34.86
C GLU A 365 -7.22 51.13 -34.50
N GLU A 366 -7.71 51.68 -33.39
CA GLU A 366 -7.26 52.98 -32.87
C GLU A 366 -5.76 52.98 -32.54
N LEU A 367 -5.26 51.91 -31.90
CA LEU A 367 -3.84 51.73 -31.62
C LEU A 367 -3.00 51.58 -32.89
N GLU A 368 -3.48 50.86 -33.91
CA GLU A 368 -2.80 50.74 -35.20
C GLU A 368 -2.73 52.08 -35.91
N GLN A 369 -3.83 52.83 -35.99
CA GLN A 369 -3.87 54.17 -36.58
C GLN A 369 -2.96 55.15 -35.85
N GLU A 370 -2.94 55.11 -34.51
CA GLU A 370 -2.03 55.91 -33.69
C GLU A 370 -0.56 55.52 -33.91
N ASN A 371 -0.27 54.22 -34.03
CA ASN A 371 1.07 53.73 -34.35
C ASN A 371 1.52 54.13 -35.77
N GLU A 372 0.61 54.11 -36.75
CA GLU A 372 0.88 54.60 -38.11
C GLU A 372 1.11 56.10 -38.13
N ARG A 373 0.31 56.88 -37.39
CA ARG A 373 0.55 58.32 -37.18
C ARG A 373 1.93 58.58 -36.58
N ARG A 374 2.35 57.79 -35.58
CA ARG A 374 3.70 57.89 -34.99
C ARG A 374 4.81 57.50 -35.95
N ARG A 375 4.60 56.49 -36.80
CA ARG A 375 5.56 56.10 -37.85
C ARG A 375 5.71 57.18 -38.92
N LEU A 376 4.64 57.91 -39.23
CA LEU A 376 4.64 58.99 -40.23
C LEU A 376 5.07 60.35 -39.65
N GLY A 377 4.83 60.61 -38.37
CA GLY A 377 5.18 61.86 -37.70
C GLY A 377 6.54 61.88 -36.99
N GLY A 378 7.27 60.75 -37.00
CA GLY A 378 8.60 60.60 -36.40
C GLY A 378 9.76 60.61 -37.40
N GLY A 379 9.54 61.10 -38.63
CA GLY A 379 10.55 61.29 -39.67
C GLY A 379 11.08 62.72 -39.72
#